data_AF-A0AAD6X1P2-F1
#
_entry.id   AF-A0AAD6X1P2-F1
#
_cell.length_a   1.000
_cell.length_b   1.000
_cell.length_c   1.000
_cell.angle_alpha   90.00
_cell.angle_beta   90.00
_cell.angle_gamma   90.00
#
_symmetry.space_group_name_H-M   'P 1'
#
loop_
_entity.id
_entity.type
_entity.pdbx_description
1 polymer ?
#
loop_
_entity_poly.entity_id
_entity_poly.type
_entity_poly.pdbx_seq_one_letter_code
_entity_poly.pdbx_strand_id
1 'polypeptide(L)'
;MDRSSDRPFRITLPSGACDYVKQSTAFEAGFLINMTVALTSALLVTVRLLNEWEGQANSLARLHGYIHIDHEQQLTESGKPPACWSGSGNLVVEHLSAKYSEDGLNVLHGVSFIIKSGERVGLIGRTGSGKSSLTLSLLLCIPTDGRSYTMEFPHPT
;
A
#
# COMPACT_ATOMS: atom_id res chain seq x y z
N MET A 1 -94.30 2.50 5.18
CA MET A 1 -93.74 2.32 3.82
C MET A 1 -93.38 3.69 3.27
N ASP A 2 -92.10 4.02 3.18
CA ASP A 2 -91.59 4.72 1.99
C ASP A 2 -90.13 4.34 1.81
N ARG A 3 -89.81 3.89 0.60
CA ARG A 3 -88.61 3.15 0.20
C ARG A 3 -88.13 3.81 -1.09
N SER A 4 -87.29 4.83 -0.98
CA SER A 4 -86.67 5.56 -2.09
C SER A 4 -85.73 6.62 -1.47
N SER A 5 -84.45 6.76 -1.77
CA SER A 5 -83.59 6.19 -2.79
C SER A 5 -82.15 6.38 -2.29
N ASP A 6 -81.39 5.28 -2.25
CA ASP A 6 -79.93 5.30 -2.26
C ASP A 6 -79.47 6.14 -3.46
N ARG A 7 -78.77 7.25 -3.22
CA ARG A 7 -78.07 7.98 -4.27
C ARG A 7 -76.61 7.52 -4.28
N PRO A 8 -76.14 6.80 -5.33
CA PRO A 8 -74.76 6.38 -5.39
C PRO A 8 -73.86 7.61 -5.53
N PHE A 9 -72.78 7.68 -4.73
CA PHE A 9 -71.72 8.67 -4.85
C PHE A 9 -71.06 8.51 -6.23
N ARG A 10 -71.43 9.38 -7.17
CA ARG A 10 -70.89 9.37 -8.54
C ARG A 10 -69.58 10.15 -8.53
N ILE A 11 -68.46 9.45 -8.36
CA ILE A 11 -67.13 10.02 -8.59
C ILE A 11 -67.07 10.37 -10.08
N THR A 12 -67.25 11.65 -10.40
CA THR A 12 -67.15 12.14 -11.77
C THR A 12 -65.66 12.25 -12.07
N LEU A 13 -65.06 11.17 -12.56
CA LEU A 13 -63.71 11.24 -13.12
C LEU A 13 -63.77 12.22 -14.30
N PRO A 14 -62.86 13.20 -14.40
CA PRO A 14 -62.84 14.12 -15.53
C PRO A 14 -62.79 13.32 -16.82
N SER A 15 -63.64 13.66 -17.79
CA SER A 15 -63.89 12.86 -18.99
C SER A 15 -62.61 12.49 -19.78
N GLY A 16 -61.51 13.22 -19.59
CA GLY A 16 -60.20 12.91 -20.20
C GLY A 16 -59.33 11.87 -19.48
N ALA A 17 -59.65 11.47 -18.24
CA ALA A 17 -58.87 10.46 -17.51
C ALA A 17 -59.14 9.02 -18.02
N CYS A 18 -60.35 8.77 -18.52
CA CYS A 18 -60.71 7.47 -19.13
C CYS A 18 -60.13 7.33 -20.55
N ASP A 19 -59.96 8.45 -21.26
CA ASP A 19 -59.37 8.47 -22.61
C ASP A 19 -57.86 8.29 -22.60
N TYR A 20 -57.17 8.76 -21.55
CA TYR A 20 -55.72 8.54 -21.39
C TYR A 20 -55.35 7.06 -21.25
N VAL A 21 -56.25 6.26 -20.63
CA VAL A 21 -56.08 4.80 -20.50
C VAL A 21 -56.44 4.05 -21.78
N LYS A 22 -57.24 4.65 -22.67
CA LYS A 22 -57.66 4.04 -23.96
C LYS A 22 -56.67 4.25 -25.11
N GLN A 23 -55.63 5.06 -24.92
CA GLN A 23 -54.74 5.49 -26.00
C GLN A 23 -53.28 5.08 -25.78
N SER A 24 -53.03 3.93 -25.15
CA SER A 24 -51.74 3.23 -25.33
C SER A 24 -51.89 2.26 -26.49
N THR A 25 -51.22 2.54 -27.60
CA THR A 25 -51.19 1.58 -28.70
C THR A 25 -50.47 0.32 -28.21
N ALA A 26 -50.94 -0.88 -28.61
CA ALA A 26 -50.31 -2.15 -28.18
C ALA A 26 -48.81 -2.20 -28.50
N PHE A 27 -48.39 -1.46 -29.52
CA PHE A 27 -47.00 -1.24 -29.90
C PHE A 27 -46.20 -0.46 -28.82
N GLU A 28 -46.71 0.66 -28.33
CA GLU A 28 -46.05 1.45 -27.27
C GLU A 28 -45.88 0.64 -25.98
N ALA A 29 -46.91 -0.11 -25.59
CA ALA A 29 -46.83 -0.98 -24.41
C ALA A 29 -45.76 -2.08 -24.58
N GLY A 30 -45.71 -2.75 -25.74
CA GLY A 30 -44.69 -3.76 -26.03
C GLY A 30 -43.28 -3.18 -26.09
N PHE A 31 -43.12 -2.00 -26.68
CA PHE A 31 -41.86 -1.28 -26.73
C PHE A 31 -41.36 -0.90 -25.32
N LEU A 32 -42.25 -0.36 -24.48
CA LEU A 32 -41.92 0.01 -23.09
C LEU A 32 -41.50 -1.20 -22.26
N ILE A 33 -42.20 -2.32 -22.38
CA ILE A 33 -41.85 -3.56 -21.67
C ILE A 33 -40.48 -4.07 -22.13
N ASN A 34 -40.22 -4.12 -23.44
CA ASN A 34 -38.94 -4.56 -23.96
C ASN A 34 -37.78 -3.65 -23.50
N MET A 35 -37.99 -2.33 -23.56
CA MET A 35 -36.99 -1.36 -23.10
C MET A 35 -36.76 -1.44 -21.58
N THR A 36 -37.82 -1.70 -20.79
CA THR A 36 -37.72 -1.87 -19.33
C THR A 36 -36.93 -3.13 -18.97
N VAL A 37 -37.20 -4.25 -19.66
CA VAL A 37 -36.46 -5.50 -19.47
C VAL A 37 -35.00 -5.33 -19.87
N ALA A 38 -34.74 -4.67 -21.00
CA ALA A 38 -33.37 -4.38 -21.46
C ALA A 38 -32.61 -3.47 -20.49
N LEU A 39 -33.26 -2.43 -19.97
CA LEU A 39 -32.65 -1.54 -18.99
C LEU A 39 -32.40 -2.25 -17.65
N THR A 40 -33.34 -3.07 -17.19
CA THR A 40 -33.21 -3.84 -15.95
C THR A 40 -32.07 -4.85 -16.05
N SER A 41 -31.94 -5.54 -17.18
CA SER A 41 -30.84 -6.49 -17.40
C SER A 41 -29.49 -5.79 -17.50
N ALA A 42 -29.42 -4.64 -18.18
CA ALA A 42 -28.20 -3.82 -18.24
C ALA A 42 -27.76 -3.37 -16.84
N LEU A 43 -28.67 -2.87 -16.01
CA LEU A 43 -28.37 -2.48 -14.63
C LEU A 43 -27.84 -3.65 -13.80
N LEU A 44 -28.45 -4.84 -13.90
CA LEU A 44 -27.97 -6.03 -13.20
C LEU A 44 -26.55 -6.41 -13.61
N VAL A 45 -26.22 -6.31 -14.90
CA VAL A 45 -24.86 -6.57 -15.40
C VAL A 45 -23.91 -5.50 -14.90
N THR A 46 -24.26 -4.21 -14.94
CA THR A 46 -23.42 -3.13 -14.43
C THR A 46 -23.11 -3.30 -12.95
N VAL A 47 -24.09 -3.62 -12.11
CA VAL A 47 -23.86 -3.86 -10.68
C VAL A 47 -22.91 -5.03 -10.46
N ARG A 48 -23.06 -6.13 -11.22
CA ARG A 48 -22.15 -7.28 -11.14
C ARG A 48 -20.73 -6.90 -11.57
N LEU A 49 -20.60 -6.12 -12.64
CA LEU A 49 -19.30 -5.62 -13.09
C LEU A 49 -18.69 -4.74 -12.00
N LEU A 50 -19.41 -3.78 -11.43
CA LEU A 50 -18.91 -2.91 -10.36
C LEU A 50 -18.41 -3.71 -9.15
N ASN A 51 -19.15 -4.74 -8.72
CA ASN A 51 -18.72 -5.62 -7.63
C ASN A 51 -17.42 -6.39 -7.97
N GLU A 52 -17.29 -6.87 -9.19
CA GLU A 52 -16.06 -7.54 -9.65
C GLU A 52 -14.87 -6.57 -9.70
N TRP A 53 -15.09 -5.36 -10.22
CA TRP A 53 -14.07 -4.31 -10.25
C TRP A 53 -13.63 -3.91 -8.84
N GLU A 54 -14.56 -3.78 -7.89
CA GLU A 54 -14.24 -3.51 -6.48
C GLU A 54 -13.43 -4.65 -5.86
N GLY A 55 -13.81 -5.91 -6.14
CA GLY A 55 -13.05 -7.07 -5.71
C GLY A 55 -11.60 -7.05 -6.22
N GLN A 56 -11.39 -6.68 -7.47
CA GLN A 56 -10.07 -6.56 -8.08
C GLN A 56 -9.27 -5.36 -7.55
N ALA A 57 -9.94 -4.25 -7.21
CA ALA A 57 -9.31 -3.04 -6.67
C ALA A 57 -8.60 -3.27 -5.32
N ASN A 58 -9.03 -4.27 -4.53
CA ASN A 58 -8.36 -4.63 -3.27
C ASN A 58 -6.89 -5.04 -3.48
N SER A 59 -6.61 -5.78 -4.57
CA SER A 59 -5.23 -6.16 -4.93
C SER A 59 -4.41 -4.95 -5.37
N LEU A 60 -5.02 -4.01 -6.09
CA LEU A 60 -4.37 -2.76 -6.49
C LEU A 60 -4.03 -1.89 -5.27
N ALA A 61 -4.89 -1.84 -4.26
CA ALA A 61 -4.61 -1.13 -3.01
C ALA A 61 -3.40 -1.71 -2.27
N ARG A 62 -3.18 -3.03 -2.32
CA ARG A 62 -1.96 -3.67 -1.78
C ARG A 62 -0.72 -3.28 -2.56
N LEU A 63 -0.79 -3.26 -3.89
CA LEU A 63 0.33 -2.82 -4.75
C LEU A 63 0.69 -1.35 -4.50
N HIS A 64 -0.31 -0.48 -4.32
CA HIS A 64 -0.10 0.91 -3.96
C HIS A 64 0.71 1.05 -2.65
N GLY A 65 0.46 0.17 -1.68
CA GLY A 65 1.24 0.10 -0.44
C GLY A 65 2.72 -0.26 -0.68
N TYR A 66 3.01 -1.21 -1.58
CA TYR A 66 4.39 -1.60 -1.91
C TYR A 66 5.17 -0.50 -2.64
N ILE A 67 4.49 0.30 -3.46
CA ILE A 67 5.12 1.40 -4.20
C ILE A 67 5.62 2.51 -3.25
N HIS A 68 4.94 2.71 -2.11
CA HIS A 68 5.23 3.78 -1.15
C HIS A 68 6.02 3.32 0.08
N ILE A 69 6.68 2.15 0.03
CA ILE A 69 7.53 1.72 1.14
C ILE A 69 8.75 2.64 1.22
N ASP A 70 9.18 2.96 2.44
CA ASP A 70 10.43 3.67 2.67
C ASP A 70 11.59 2.86 2.09
N HIS A 71 12.26 3.41 1.09
CA HIS A 71 13.43 2.78 0.49
C HIS A 71 14.64 3.05 1.37
N GLU A 72 15.57 2.08 1.41
CA GLU A 72 16.86 2.28 2.06
C GLU A 72 17.52 3.56 1.53
N GLN A 73 18.11 4.36 2.44
CA GLN A 73 18.71 5.64 2.08
C GLN A 73 19.72 5.44 0.95
N GLN A 74 19.42 6.03 -0.22
CA GLN A 74 20.36 6.00 -1.34
C GLN A 74 21.64 6.74 -0.95
N LEU A 75 22.78 6.12 -1.25
CA LEU A 75 24.09 6.71 -1.08
C LEU A 75 24.09 8.11 -1.69
N THR A 76 24.34 9.14 -0.87
CA THR A 76 24.51 10.51 -1.36
C THR A 76 25.67 10.55 -2.36
N GLU A 77 25.64 11.43 -3.36
CA GLU A 77 26.73 11.59 -4.36
C GLU A 77 28.13 11.76 -3.72
N SER A 78 28.18 12.33 -2.51
CA SER A 78 29.41 12.49 -1.71
C SER A 78 29.90 11.21 -1.01
N GLY A 79 29.12 10.14 -1.05
CA GLY A 79 29.38 8.82 -0.45
C GLY A 79 29.69 7.73 -1.49
N LYS A 80 29.84 8.09 -2.78
CA LYS A 80 30.29 7.14 -3.80
C LYS A 80 31.79 6.87 -3.60
N PRO A 81 32.17 5.63 -3.24
CA PRO A 81 33.59 5.34 -3.07
C PRO A 81 34.29 5.45 -4.45
N PRO A 82 35.52 6.00 -4.52
CA PRO A 82 36.22 6.14 -5.78
C PRO A 82 36.55 4.77 -6.39
N ALA A 83 36.90 4.74 -7.67
CA ALA A 83 37.07 3.49 -8.42
C ALA A 83 38.08 2.49 -7.79
N CYS A 84 39.01 2.96 -6.96
CA CYS A 84 40.01 2.15 -6.25
C CYS A 84 39.75 2.03 -4.73
N TRP A 85 38.49 1.89 -4.31
CA TRP A 85 38.09 1.92 -2.89
C TRP A 85 38.61 0.80 -1.98
N SER A 86 39.21 -0.24 -2.55
CA SER A 86 39.67 -1.43 -1.82
C SER A 86 41.19 -1.62 -1.86
N GLY A 87 41.97 -0.56 -2.11
CA GLY A 87 43.43 -0.64 -2.22
C GLY A 87 44.11 -1.01 -0.90
N SER A 88 43.55 -0.58 0.22
CA SER A 88 44.00 -0.90 1.57
C SER A 88 42.86 -1.52 2.38
N GLY A 89 42.98 -2.81 2.74
CA GLY A 89 41.99 -3.55 3.53
C GLY A 89 41.92 -3.16 5.02
N ASN A 90 42.21 -1.90 5.36
CA ASN A 90 42.23 -1.40 6.73
C ASN A 90 40.83 -0.90 7.12
N LEU A 91 40.17 -1.59 8.06
CA LEU A 91 38.85 -1.23 8.57
C LEU A 91 38.98 -0.51 9.91
N VAL A 92 38.45 0.72 9.99
CA VAL A 92 38.35 1.50 11.24
C VAL A 92 36.88 1.66 11.59
N VAL A 93 36.53 1.25 12.81
CA VAL A 93 35.19 1.38 13.37
C VAL A 93 35.28 2.24 14.61
N GLU A 94 34.50 3.32 14.66
CA GLU A 94 34.48 4.28 15.76
C GLU A 94 33.04 4.49 16.26
N HIS A 95 32.85 4.23 17.56
CA HIS A 95 31.60 4.46 18.29
C HIS A 95 30.36 3.83 17.64
N LEU A 96 30.53 2.66 17.01
CA LEU A 96 29.45 1.97 16.32
C LEU A 96 28.39 1.49 17.29
N SER A 97 27.18 2.01 17.10
CA SER A 97 25.96 1.61 17.76
C SER A 97 24.97 1.13 16.71
N ALA A 98 24.16 0.13 17.05
CA ALA A 98 23.24 -0.46 16.08
C ALA A 98 21.93 -0.86 16.74
N LYS A 99 20.84 -0.74 15.98
CA LYS A 99 19.49 -1.10 16.37
C LYS A 99 18.82 -1.90 15.24
N TYR A 100 17.82 -2.71 15.57
CA TYR A 100 17.00 -3.39 14.56
C TYR A 100 15.77 -2.59 14.11
N SER A 101 15.42 -1.54 14.85
CA SER A 101 14.27 -0.68 14.58
C SER A 101 14.59 0.71 15.11
N GLU A 102 14.06 1.75 14.49
CA GLU A 102 14.28 3.16 14.89
C GLU A 102 13.96 3.40 16.37
N ASP A 103 12.80 2.90 16.82
CA ASP A 103 12.33 2.97 18.21
C ASP A 103 12.90 1.86 19.11
N GLY A 104 13.75 1.00 18.57
CA GLY A 104 14.31 -0.15 19.27
C GLY A 104 15.41 0.21 20.25
N LEU A 105 15.69 -0.73 21.16
CA LEU A 105 16.88 -0.69 22.02
C LEU A 105 18.15 -0.91 21.18
N ASN A 106 19.22 -0.20 21.55
CA ASN A 106 20.55 -0.47 21.01
C ASN A 106 20.99 -1.88 21.37
N VAL A 107 21.43 -2.63 20.36
CA VAL A 107 22.04 -3.96 20.53
C VAL A 107 23.55 -3.85 20.62
N LEU A 108 24.13 -2.88 19.90
CA LEU A 108 25.54 -2.50 20.02
C LEU A 108 25.64 -1.12 20.66
N HIS A 109 26.61 -0.96 21.56
CA HIS A 109 26.83 0.26 22.32
C HIS A 109 28.27 0.76 22.11
N GLY A 110 28.46 1.73 21.21
CA GLY A 110 29.72 2.47 21.09
C GLY A 110 30.96 1.61 20.85
N VAL A 111 30.87 0.61 19.97
CA VAL A 111 31.96 -0.32 19.69
C VAL A 111 33.01 0.35 18.80
N SER A 112 34.28 0.36 19.23
CA SER A 112 35.40 0.92 18.46
C SER A 112 36.54 -0.09 18.34
N PHE A 113 37.01 -0.35 17.12
CA PHE A 113 38.16 -1.22 16.85
C PHE A 113 38.78 -0.93 15.48
N ILE A 114 40.00 -1.40 15.28
CA ILE A 114 40.76 -1.27 14.03
C ILE A 114 41.21 -2.66 13.61
N ILE A 115 40.97 -3.01 12.35
CA ILE A 115 41.46 -4.23 11.70
C ILE A 115 42.39 -3.83 10.57
N LYS A 116 43.63 -4.30 10.59
CA LYS A 116 44.60 -4.01 9.54
C LYS A 116 44.42 -4.97 8.36
N SER A 117 44.86 -4.51 7.19
CA SER A 117 44.88 -5.31 5.98
C SER A 117 45.66 -6.62 6.19
N GLY A 118 45.04 -7.74 5.85
CA GLY A 118 45.61 -9.08 5.99
C GLY A 118 45.44 -9.71 7.38
N GLU A 119 44.86 -9.02 8.36
CA GLU A 119 44.56 -9.59 9.67
C GLU A 119 43.33 -10.52 9.61
N ARG A 120 43.40 -11.64 10.32
CA ARG A 120 42.27 -12.56 10.51
C ARG A 120 41.79 -12.44 11.94
N VAL A 121 40.60 -11.88 12.13
CA VAL A 121 40.01 -11.65 13.45
C VAL A 121 38.86 -12.62 13.67
N GLY A 122 38.86 -13.30 14.82
CA GLY A 122 37.76 -14.16 15.25
C GLY A 122 36.84 -13.41 16.22
N LEU A 123 35.53 -13.45 15.95
CA LEU A 123 34.52 -12.87 16.84
C LEU A 123 33.90 -13.96 17.73
N ILE A 124 34.16 -13.91 19.04
CA ILE A 124 33.73 -14.94 20.01
C ILE A 124 32.91 -14.29 21.13
N GLY A 125 31.96 -15.03 21.71
CA GLY A 125 31.15 -14.56 22.84
C GLY A 125 29.92 -15.44 23.07
N ARG A 126 29.24 -15.24 24.21
CA ARG A 126 28.01 -15.96 24.56
C ARG A 126 26.88 -15.74 23.55
N THR A 127 25.94 -16.67 23.46
CA THR A 127 24.70 -16.48 22.68
C THR A 127 23.98 -15.22 23.15
N GLY A 128 23.54 -14.38 22.21
CA GLY A 128 22.89 -13.09 22.50
C GLY A 128 23.83 -11.88 22.70
N SER A 129 25.16 -12.05 22.59
CA SER A 129 26.12 -10.95 22.79
C SER A 129 26.25 -9.95 21.62
N GLY A 130 25.35 -9.99 20.63
CA GLY A 130 25.40 -9.08 19.49
C GLY A 130 26.43 -9.39 18.39
N LYS A 131 27.01 -10.59 18.33
CA LYS A 131 28.02 -10.94 17.30
C LYS A 131 27.48 -10.86 15.87
N SER A 132 26.34 -11.52 15.61
CA SER A 132 25.67 -11.45 14.31
C SER A 132 25.19 -10.04 14.01
N SER A 133 24.78 -9.30 15.05
CA SER A 133 24.38 -7.90 14.92
C SER A 133 25.57 -7.00 14.52
N LEU A 134 26.78 -7.25 15.04
CA LEU A 134 28.01 -6.58 14.61
C LEU A 134 28.29 -6.85 13.14
N THR A 135 28.19 -8.11 12.69
CA THR A 135 28.37 -8.46 11.28
C THR A 135 27.34 -7.76 10.38
N LEU A 136 26.07 -7.74 10.77
CA LEU A 136 25.01 -7.03 10.02
C LEU A 136 25.24 -5.52 10.00
N SER A 137 25.74 -4.94 11.09
CA SER A 137 26.07 -3.51 11.19
C SER A 137 27.18 -3.12 10.21
N LEU A 138 28.22 -3.95 10.10
CA LEU A 138 29.33 -3.73 9.16
C LEU A 138 28.91 -3.85 7.70
N LEU A 139 27.89 -4.68 7.43
CA LEU A 139 27.28 -4.84 6.10
C LEU A 139 26.20 -3.80 5.82
N LEU A 140 25.97 -2.85 6.73
CA LEU A 140 24.92 -1.83 6.63
C LEU A 140 23.50 -2.40 6.45
N CYS A 141 23.27 -3.66 6.84
CA CYS A 141 21.96 -4.32 6.72
C CYS A 141 20.98 -3.91 7.83
N ILE A 142 21.45 -3.18 8.83
CA ILE A 142 20.65 -2.62 9.93
C ILE A 142 21.05 -1.16 10.14
N PRO A 143 20.13 -0.30 10.62
CA PRO A 143 20.46 1.09 10.91
C PRO A 143 21.54 1.15 11.99
N THR A 144 22.61 1.86 11.65
CA THR A 144 23.78 2.07 12.50
C THR A 144 23.94 3.56 12.77
N ASP A 145 24.30 3.86 14.01
CA ASP A 145 24.69 5.19 14.46
C ASP A 145 26.14 5.10 14.90
N GLY A 146 27.04 5.78 14.19
CA GLY A 146 28.48 5.64 14.35
C GLY A 146 29.22 5.67 13.02
N ARG A 147 30.54 5.54 13.06
CA ARG A 147 31.39 5.71 11.88
C ARG A 147 32.13 4.42 11.61
N SER A 148 32.00 3.90 10.39
CA SER A 148 32.85 2.84 9.87
C SER A 148 33.42 3.29 8.53
N TYR A 149 34.74 3.48 8.46
CA TYR A 149 35.41 3.91 7.25
C TYR A 149 36.69 3.12 7.02
N THR A 150 37.03 2.94 5.76
CA THR A 150 38.32 2.40 5.34
C THR A 150 39.36 3.52 5.41
N MET A 151 40.53 3.25 5.97
CA MET A 151 41.57 4.27 6.24
C MET A 151 42.12 4.97 4.97
N GLU A 152 41.73 4.52 3.77
CA GLU A 152 42.09 5.11 2.48
C GLU A 152 41.37 6.44 2.20
N PHE A 153 40.24 6.71 2.88
CA PHE A 153 39.45 7.93 2.71
C PHE A 153 39.29 8.68 4.03
N PRO A 154 40.26 9.54 4.41
CA PRO A 154 40.04 10.48 5.49
C PRO A 154 38.92 11.45 5.09
N HIS A 155 37.95 11.62 5.99
CA HIS A 155 36.90 12.63 5.83
C HIS A 155 37.52 14.03 5.81
N PRO A 156 37.07 14.96 4.94
CA PRO A 156 37.40 16.37 5.12
C PRO A 156 36.81 16.83 6.47
N THR A 157 37.66 17.41 7.30
CA THR A 157 37.32 18.01 8.61
C THR A 157 36.25 19.08 8.50
#